data_AF-A0A9D6CTU2-F1
#
_entry.id   AF-A0A9D6CTU2-F1
#
_cell.length_a   1.000
_cell.length_b   1.000
_cell.length_c   1.000
_cell.angle_alpha   90.00
_cell.angle_beta   90.00
_cell.angle_gamma   90.00
#
_symmetry.space_group_name_H-M   'P 1'
#
loop_
_entity.id
_entity.type
_entity.pdbx_description
1 polymer ?
#
loop_
_entity_poly.entity_id
_entity_poly.type
_entity_poly.pdbx_seq_one_letter_code
_entity_poly.pdbx_strand_id
1 'polypeptide(L)'
;MKTGMSVSRRQALAAALGAPLALRAAARDAEAWDAGRVRHLLPAAGPDRLLLKASFRQALTAAPTLRAGAHRAAGVRTDSLGELWRFDLTGLEPATPYTLELTDAGGKPLCDPWPISTFPSPEARPKRFRLLVYTCAGGHPATRNPDTGGDYWVSIENRRKLLRTGLSYEPDALIAIGDHVYWDLLSPGGRINLGGSEALRALVGDFDRSAPVLGTDNEGKLKIAVNGQIPDLYGTLLRSTPVFFVQDDHDYFENDEATEQMVTFPPDNFALRLARATQRMYYPEFLPSPGRPLGLPGGSPPDRAPGVSESYGTLRYGKLAEIMMYDCRRNLSLKGPSGGFVPDAVEAWLTSRMQARQTDHVVNLPSTPIGWSAGKWGEWYPDLLQPNGKLGLEKPKYWWQQGWQLQHNRLLQAASAMDRIPLFLSGDLHAIAEGRIHRYGELDFRRNPVATVLTGPISTGPKAWPSAWRGTPPQQPTGIEVEEGLSPIEKNGFTILDFTEDRVEGRFSSWKMDEPESLLDDLKPFHRFEFRRPG
;
A
#
# COMPACT_ATOMS: atom_id res chain seq x y z
N MET A 1 15.40 -3.92 62.72
CA MET A 1 14.12 -3.49 63.30
C MET A 1 13.18 -3.20 62.13
N LYS A 2 12.02 -3.88 62.09
CA LYS A 2 11.05 -3.87 60.99
C LYS A 2 10.40 -2.49 60.84
N THR A 3 10.18 -2.04 59.60
CA THR A 3 8.96 -1.31 59.19
C THR A 3 8.82 -1.40 57.67
N GLY A 4 7.76 -2.09 57.23
CA GLY A 4 7.31 -2.06 55.83
C GLY A 4 6.39 -0.88 55.57
N MET A 5 6.26 -0.52 54.30
CA MET A 5 5.14 0.27 53.80
C MET A 5 4.64 -0.37 52.51
N SER A 6 3.44 -0.93 52.62
CA SER A 6 2.65 -1.47 51.51
C SER A 6 2.15 -0.33 50.63
N VAL A 7 2.54 -0.31 49.36
CA VAL A 7 1.88 0.54 48.37
C VAL A 7 0.60 -0.16 47.94
N SER A 8 -0.54 0.45 48.28
CA SER A 8 -1.86 -0.09 47.98
C SER A 8 -2.13 -0.14 46.47
N ARG A 9 -2.83 -1.18 46.01
CA ARG A 9 -3.32 -1.40 44.63
C ARG A 9 -4.20 -0.28 44.05
N ARG A 10 -4.44 0.83 44.77
CA ARG A 10 -5.28 1.95 44.32
C ARG A 10 -4.53 3.10 43.63
N GLN A 11 -3.20 3.05 43.52
CA GLN A 11 -2.41 4.10 42.82
C GLN A 11 -1.97 3.72 41.40
N ALA A 12 -2.30 2.52 40.91
CA ALA A 12 -1.99 2.08 39.54
C ALA A 12 -3.09 2.41 38.51
N LEU A 13 -4.12 3.19 38.87
CA LEU A 13 -5.30 3.45 38.03
C LEU A 13 -5.50 4.92 37.60
N ALA A 14 -4.48 5.77 37.69
CA ALA A 14 -4.61 7.22 37.44
C ALA A 14 -3.79 7.77 36.25
N ALA A 15 -3.21 6.93 35.39
CA ALA A 15 -2.42 7.38 34.23
C ALA A 15 -2.99 6.97 32.86
N ALA A 16 -4.30 6.63 32.78
CA ALA A 16 -4.95 6.15 31.55
C ALA A 16 -6.18 6.97 31.12
N LEU A 17 -6.30 8.23 31.57
CA LEU A 17 -7.41 9.11 31.19
C LEU A 17 -6.89 10.35 30.47
N GLY A 18 -6.80 10.23 29.15
CA GLY A 18 -6.40 11.32 28.26
C GLY A 18 -6.45 10.96 26.78
N ALA A 19 -7.32 10.04 26.37
CA ALA A 19 -7.78 9.97 24.99
C ALA A 19 -9.20 10.58 24.99
N PRO A 20 -9.51 11.55 24.11
CA PRO A 20 -10.86 12.10 24.06
C PRO A 20 -11.87 10.96 23.82
N LEU A 21 -12.95 10.95 24.61
CA LEU A 21 -14.02 9.94 24.55
C LEU A 21 -14.55 9.70 23.11
N ALA A 22 -14.35 10.66 22.19
CA ALA A 22 -14.72 10.56 20.79
C ALA A 22 -13.98 9.44 20.02
N LEU A 23 -12.74 9.08 20.37
CA LEU A 23 -12.04 7.98 19.68
C LEU A 23 -12.47 6.59 20.17
N ARG A 24 -12.94 6.47 21.42
CA ARG A 24 -13.43 5.18 21.96
C ARG A 24 -14.78 4.75 21.38
N ALA A 25 -15.53 5.67 20.77
CA ALA A 25 -16.80 5.36 20.10
C ALA A 25 -16.59 4.69 18.72
N ALA A 26 -15.50 4.99 18.02
CA ALA A 26 -15.29 4.55 16.64
C ALA A 26 -15.12 3.02 16.48
N ALA A 27 -14.63 2.32 17.51
CA ALA A 27 -14.37 0.88 17.45
C ALA A 27 -15.58 0.00 17.84
N ARG A 28 -16.63 0.57 18.46
CA ARG A 28 -17.85 -0.17 18.84
C ARG A 28 -19.06 0.13 17.95
N ASP A 29 -19.08 1.22 17.20
CA ASP A 29 -20.24 1.65 16.38
C ASP A 29 -20.21 1.13 14.93
N ALA A 30 -19.46 0.08 14.63
CA ALA A 30 -19.45 -0.51 13.28
C ALA A 30 -20.83 -1.10 12.87
N GLU A 31 -21.75 -1.31 13.82
CA GLU A 31 -23.13 -1.74 13.56
C GLU A 31 -24.16 -0.58 13.47
N ALA A 32 -23.76 0.69 13.65
CA ALA A 32 -24.71 1.81 13.74
C ALA A 32 -24.51 2.97 12.74
N TRP A 33 -23.45 2.99 11.92
CA TRP A 33 -23.22 4.07 10.94
C TRP A 33 -23.98 3.83 9.62
N ASP A 34 -24.89 4.72 9.25
CA ASP A 34 -25.64 4.63 8.00
C ASP A 34 -24.82 5.17 6.82
N ALA A 35 -24.47 4.26 5.90
CA ALA A 35 -23.79 4.60 4.66
C ALA A 35 -24.65 5.39 3.67
N GLY A 36 -25.98 5.37 3.83
CA GLY A 36 -26.93 6.00 2.93
C GLY A 36 -26.62 5.68 1.47
N ARG A 37 -26.35 6.73 0.68
CA ARG A 37 -26.04 6.61 -0.75
C ARG A 37 -24.56 6.35 -1.05
N VAL A 38 -23.70 6.47 -0.06
CA VAL A 38 -22.25 6.27 -0.20
C VAL A 38 -21.95 4.79 -0.40
N ARG A 39 -21.09 4.50 -1.37
CA ARG A 39 -20.57 3.15 -1.64
C ARG A 39 -19.19 2.98 -1.04
N HIS A 40 -18.27 3.93 -1.22
CA HIS A 40 -16.96 3.89 -0.58
C HIS A 40 -16.44 5.27 -0.16
N LEU A 41 -15.56 5.28 0.85
CA LEU A 41 -14.85 6.46 1.36
C LEU A 41 -13.39 6.09 1.65
N LEU A 42 -12.45 6.74 0.96
CA LEU A 42 -11.01 6.57 1.17
C LEU A 42 -10.36 7.95 1.40
N PRO A 43 -10.04 8.30 2.66
CA PRO A 43 -9.43 9.59 2.98
C PRO A 43 -7.89 9.50 3.13
N ALA A 44 -7.14 10.41 2.52
CA ALA A 44 -5.77 10.69 2.91
C ALA A 44 -5.73 11.93 3.82
N ALA A 45 -4.80 11.95 4.78
CA ALA A 45 -4.61 13.06 5.71
C ALA A 45 -3.16 13.50 5.80
N GLY A 46 -2.97 14.80 5.93
CA GLY A 46 -1.72 15.44 6.30
C GLY A 46 -1.93 16.30 7.56
N PRO A 47 -0.98 17.18 7.90
CA PRO A 47 -1.12 18.06 9.05
C PRO A 47 -2.23 19.10 8.88
N ASP A 48 -2.48 19.57 7.66
CA ASP A 48 -3.39 20.69 7.39
C ASP A 48 -4.33 20.44 6.20
N ARG A 49 -4.36 19.20 5.71
CA ARG A 49 -5.07 18.84 4.47
C ARG A 49 -5.69 17.45 4.56
N LEU A 50 -6.90 17.33 4.02
CA LEU A 50 -7.60 16.06 3.81
C LEU A 50 -7.99 15.95 2.34
N LEU A 51 -7.69 14.80 1.73
CA LEU A 51 -8.12 14.46 0.38
C LEU A 51 -8.99 13.21 0.44
N LEU A 52 -10.26 13.34 0.06
CA LEU A 52 -11.23 12.24 0.11
C LEU A 52 -11.61 11.80 -1.30
N LYS A 53 -11.55 10.49 -1.56
CA LYS A 53 -12.25 9.85 -2.68
C LYS A 53 -13.53 9.21 -2.17
N ALA A 54 -14.61 9.41 -2.91
CA ALA A 54 -15.89 8.81 -2.62
C ALA A 54 -16.56 8.32 -3.90
N SER A 55 -17.29 7.21 -3.80
CA SER A 55 -18.28 6.84 -4.82
C SER A 55 -19.66 6.64 -4.22
N PHE A 56 -20.67 6.72 -5.07
CA PHE A 56 -22.07 6.60 -4.70
C PHE A 56 -22.71 5.41 -5.40
N ARG A 57 -23.75 4.84 -4.77
CA ARG A 57 -24.55 3.74 -5.34
C ARG A 57 -25.38 4.17 -6.55
N GLN A 58 -25.59 5.48 -6.69
CA GLN A 58 -26.29 6.12 -7.78
C GLN A 58 -25.56 7.42 -8.13
N ALA A 59 -25.47 7.73 -9.41
CA ALA A 59 -24.89 8.98 -9.89
C ALA A 59 -25.52 10.22 -9.22
N LEU A 60 -24.66 11.20 -8.91
CA LEU A 60 -25.07 12.52 -8.48
C LEU A 60 -25.08 13.47 -9.68
N THR A 61 -26.17 14.19 -9.86
CA THR A 61 -26.35 15.15 -10.97
C THR A 61 -25.71 16.51 -10.70
N ALA A 62 -25.38 16.80 -9.45
CA ALA A 62 -24.75 18.04 -9.00
C ALA A 62 -23.68 17.75 -7.95
N ALA A 63 -22.74 18.68 -7.79
CA ALA A 63 -21.61 18.52 -6.88
C ALA A 63 -22.07 18.39 -5.41
N PRO A 64 -21.76 17.28 -4.72
CA PRO A 64 -21.92 17.18 -3.27
C PRO A 64 -20.95 18.12 -2.54
N THR A 65 -21.17 18.33 -1.24
CA THR A 65 -20.28 19.14 -0.39
C THR A 65 -19.77 18.31 0.78
N LEU A 66 -18.46 18.32 1.00
CA LEU A 66 -17.82 17.80 2.21
C LEU A 66 -17.58 18.96 3.19
N ARG A 67 -17.87 18.75 4.47
CA ARG A 67 -17.62 19.71 5.55
C ARG A 67 -16.76 19.09 6.65
N ALA A 68 -15.93 19.93 7.27
CA ALA A 68 -15.17 19.63 8.47
C ALA A 68 -15.19 20.87 9.37
N GLY A 69 -16.18 20.97 10.25
CA GLY A 69 -16.45 22.21 11.00
C GLY A 69 -16.73 23.39 10.06
N ALA A 70 -15.93 24.46 10.15
CA ALA A 70 -16.05 25.64 9.29
C ALA A 70 -15.47 25.45 7.87
N HIS A 71 -14.66 24.41 7.66
CA HIS A 71 -14.06 24.12 6.36
C HIS A 71 -15.06 23.38 5.46
N ARG A 72 -15.07 23.72 4.18
CA ARG A 72 -15.93 23.08 3.17
C ARG A 72 -15.19 22.89 1.86
N ALA A 73 -15.51 21.81 1.16
CA ALA A 73 -15.04 21.52 -0.19
C ALA A 73 -16.21 21.07 -1.06
N ALA A 74 -16.38 21.70 -2.21
CA ALA A 74 -17.27 21.20 -3.25
C ALA A 74 -16.64 19.96 -3.91
N GLY A 75 -17.44 18.95 -4.18
CA GLY A 75 -17.00 17.74 -4.87
C GLY A 75 -16.57 18.04 -6.30
N VAL A 76 -15.43 17.46 -6.70
CA VAL A 76 -14.97 17.44 -8.10
C VAL A 76 -15.24 16.06 -8.67
N ARG A 77 -16.04 16.00 -9.74
CA ARG A 77 -16.37 14.75 -10.41
C ARG A 77 -15.11 14.11 -11.02
N THR A 78 -14.91 12.81 -10.79
CA THR A 78 -13.72 12.09 -11.25
C THR A 78 -14.01 11.07 -12.36
N ASP A 79 -15.28 10.76 -12.60
CA ASP A 79 -15.79 9.95 -13.72
C ASP A 79 -16.70 10.77 -14.67
N SER A 80 -17.25 10.14 -15.71
CA SER A 80 -18.16 10.79 -16.65
C SER A 80 -19.62 10.84 -16.16
N LEU A 81 -20.05 9.85 -15.38
CA LEU A 81 -21.45 9.67 -14.99
C LEU A 81 -21.82 10.39 -13.69
N GLY A 82 -20.86 10.82 -12.86
CA GLY A 82 -21.15 11.44 -11.58
C GLY A 82 -21.29 10.43 -10.45
N GLU A 83 -20.72 9.23 -10.60
CA GLU A 83 -20.70 8.22 -9.56
C GLU A 83 -19.50 8.38 -8.62
N LEU A 84 -18.41 9.01 -9.07
CA LEU A 84 -17.16 9.14 -8.32
C LEU A 84 -16.73 10.60 -8.20
N TRP A 85 -16.30 10.97 -6.99
CA TRP A 85 -16.01 12.33 -6.61
C TRP A 85 -14.77 12.42 -5.72
N ARG A 86 -14.07 13.54 -5.85
CA ARG A 86 -12.94 13.94 -5.00
C ARG A 86 -13.30 15.19 -4.21
N PHE A 87 -12.83 15.28 -2.97
CA PHE A 87 -12.92 16.46 -2.13
C PHE A 87 -11.54 16.80 -1.57
N ASP A 88 -11.22 18.07 -1.49
CA ASP A 88 -9.91 18.58 -1.06
C ASP A 88 -10.11 19.70 -0.04
N LEU A 89 -9.91 19.39 1.23
CA LEU A 89 -10.00 20.34 2.35
C LEU A 89 -8.58 20.75 2.73
N THR A 90 -8.32 22.06 2.76
CA THR A 90 -7.02 22.65 3.11
C THR A 90 -7.16 23.64 4.26
N GLY A 91 -6.03 23.99 4.87
CA GLY A 91 -5.98 24.95 5.99
C GLY A 91 -6.58 24.41 7.27
N LEU A 92 -6.58 23.08 7.44
CA LEU A 92 -7.00 22.43 8.68
C LEU A 92 -5.91 22.59 9.75
N GLU A 93 -6.30 22.44 11.00
CA GLU A 93 -5.38 22.49 12.13
C GLU A 93 -4.68 21.13 12.30
N PRO A 94 -3.37 21.10 12.60
CA PRO A 94 -2.66 19.85 12.89
C PRO A 94 -3.13 19.15 14.16
N ALA A 95 -2.97 17.83 14.19
CA ALA A 95 -3.35 16.95 15.31
C ALA A 95 -4.80 17.19 15.81
N THR A 96 -5.71 17.51 14.91
CA THR A 96 -7.07 17.93 15.25
C THR A 96 -8.08 16.91 14.75
N PRO A 97 -8.96 16.38 15.63
CA PRO A 97 -10.09 15.57 15.21
C PRO A 97 -11.18 16.46 14.60
N TYR A 98 -11.70 16.04 13.46
CA TYR A 98 -12.81 16.64 12.75
C TYR A 98 -13.94 15.64 12.60
N THR A 99 -15.18 16.12 12.71
CA THR A 99 -16.36 15.39 12.24
C THR A 99 -16.62 15.79 10.80
N LEU A 100 -16.58 14.81 9.90
CA LEU A 100 -16.89 14.98 8.49
C LEU A 100 -18.39 14.80 8.24
N GLU A 101 -18.95 15.69 7.43
CA GLU A 101 -20.33 15.62 6.95
C GLU A 101 -20.33 15.71 5.42
N LEU A 102 -21.09 14.84 4.77
CA LEU A 102 -21.23 14.80 3.32
C LEU A 102 -22.69 15.03 2.93
N THR A 103 -22.96 16.11 2.20
CA THR A 103 -24.31 16.48 1.78
C THR A 103 -24.43 16.54 0.26
N ASP A 104 -25.64 16.33 -0.25
CA ASP A 104 -25.95 16.63 -1.65
C ASP A 104 -26.01 18.15 -1.90
N ALA A 105 -26.28 18.52 -3.16
CA ALA A 105 -26.39 19.93 -3.56
C ALA A 105 -27.57 20.67 -2.90
N GLY A 106 -28.58 19.95 -2.40
CA GLY A 106 -29.70 20.50 -1.63
C GLY A 106 -29.43 20.59 -0.13
N GLY A 107 -28.25 20.18 0.34
CA GLY A 107 -27.88 20.17 1.75
C GLY A 107 -28.38 18.96 2.54
N LYS A 108 -28.96 17.95 1.87
CA LYS A 108 -29.40 16.72 2.55
C LYS A 108 -28.18 15.82 2.82
N PRO A 109 -28.06 15.21 4.02
CA PRO A 109 -27.01 14.23 4.29
C PRO A 109 -27.05 13.05 3.30
N LEU A 110 -25.88 12.64 2.83
CA LEU A 110 -25.69 11.49 1.95
C LEU A 110 -25.36 10.19 2.71
N CYS A 111 -24.88 10.33 3.94
CA CYS A 111 -24.57 9.31 4.94
C CYS A 111 -24.50 9.96 6.33
N ASP A 112 -24.34 9.15 7.37
CA ASP A 112 -24.05 9.65 8.71
C ASP A 112 -22.68 10.35 8.78
N PRO A 113 -22.50 11.34 9.67
CA PRO A 113 -21.20 11.95 9.91
C PRO A 113 -20.20 10.95 10.50
N TRP A 114 -18.90 11.20 10.33
CA TRP A 114 -17.85 10.32 10.88
C TRP A 114 -16.60 11.10 11.28
N PRO A 115 -15.81 10.61 12.25
CA PRO A 115 -14.59 11.29 12.68
C PRO A 115 -13.40 11.00 11.76
N ILE A 116 -12.47 11.94 11.67
CA ILE A 116 -11.12 11.76 11.14
C ILE A 116 -10.15 12.72 11.85
N SER A 117 -8.86 12.40 11.94
CA SER A 117 -7.86 13.31 12.51
C SER A 117 -6.81 13.70 11.47
N THR A 118 -6.40 14.97 11.48
CA THR A 118 -5.18 15.42 10.80
C THR A 118 -3.94 14.93 11.54
N PHE A 119 -2.82 14.84 10.83
CA PHE A 119 -1.55 14.44 11.44
C PHE A 119 -0.92 15.56 12.27
N PRO A 120 0.02 15.24 13.17
CA PRO A 120 0.79 16.26 13.87
C PRO A 120 1.56 17.16 12.90
N SER A 121 1.73 18.42 13.27
CA SER A 121 2.60 19.36 12.54
C SER A 121 4.00 18.78 12.36
N PRO A 122 4.71 19.03 11.24
CA PRO A 122 6.08 18.55 11.01
C PRO A 122 7.07 18.89 12.13
N GLU A 123 6.79 19.92 12.94
CA GLU A 123 7.63 20.34 14.07
C GLU A 123 7.29 19.63 15.39
N ALA A 124 6.12 19.00 15.49
CA ALA A 124 5.67 18.28 16.67
C ALA A 124 6.52 17.03 16.93
N ARG A 125 6.61 16.62 18.20
CA ARG A 125 7.35 15.42 18.65
C ARG A 125 6.40 14.37 19.23
N PRO A 126 5.54 13.74 18.41
CA PRO A 126 4.66 12.69 18.90
C PRO A 126 5.49 11.55 19.49
N LYS A 127 4.98 10.92 20.55
CA LYS A 127 5.69 9.83 21.25
C LYS A 127 5.44 8.45 20.67
N ARG A 128 4.39 8.31 19.87
CA ARG A 128 4.04 7.07 19.19
C ARG A 128 3.40 7.36 17.83
N PHE A 129 3.53 6.40 16.94
CA PHE A 129 2.77 6.33 15.68
C PHE A 129 2.52 4.85 15.37
N ARG A 130 1.27 4.48 15.12
CA ARG A 130 0.88 3.12 14.73
C ARG A 130 0.47 3.07 13.27
N LEU A 131 1.13 2.19 12.51
CA LEU A 131 0.84 1.95 11.12
C LEU A 131 0.26 0.55 10.92
N LEU A 132 -0.82 0.45 10.16
CA LEU A 132 -1.25 -0.79 9.51
C LEU A 132 -0.73 -0.81 8.08
N VAL A 133 -0.08 -1.90 7.67
CA VAL A 133 0.45 -2.04 6.31
C VAL A 133 0.22 -3.45 5.77
N TYR A 134 -0.15 -3.54 4.49
CA TYR A 134 -0.37 -4.79 3.75
C TYR A 134 -0.11 -4.59 2.25
N THR A 135 -0.06 -5.69 1.50
CA THR A 135 0.09 -5.70 0.03
C THR A 135 -1.02 -6.51 -0.66
N CYS A 136 -1.10 -6.46 -1.99
CA CYS A 136 -1.83 -7.44 -2.82
C CYS A 136 -3.28 -7.67 -2.38
N ALA A 137 -4.05 -6.58 -2.41
CA ALA A 137 -5.44 -6.56 -1.94
C ALA A 137 -6.49 -6.81 -3.02
N GLY A 138 -6.11 -6.59 -4.28
CA GLY A 138 -6.95 -6.83 -5.44
C GLY A 138 -7.33 -8.29 -5.62
N GLY A 139 -8.01 -8.59 -6.71
CA GLY A 139 -8.47 -9.92 -7.09
C GLY A 139 -9.96 -9.89 -7.32
N HIS A 140 -10.38 -9.88 -8.58
CA HIS A 140 -11.79 -9.72 -8.93
C HIS A 140 -12.61 -10.95 -8.49
N PRO A 141 -13.79 -10.78 -7.86
CA PRO A 141 -14.62 -11.90 -7.38
C PRO A 141 -15.10 -12.87 -8.46
N ALA A 142 -15.06 -12.47 -9.74
CA ALA A 142 -15.40 -13.34 -10.87
C ALA A 142 -14.23 -14.20 -11.35
N THR A 143 -12.98 -13.93 -10.93
CA THR A 143 -11.84 -14.77 -11.30
C THR A 143 -11.99 -16.15 -10.65
N ARG A 144 -11.78 -17.20 -11.43
CA ARG A 144 -11.84 -18.59 -10.97
C ARG A 144 -10.51 -19.26 -11.23
N ASN A 145 -10.13 -20.18 -10.35
CA ASN A 145 -8.97 -21.03 -10.55
C ASN A 145 -9.25 -21.96 -11.75
N PRO A 146 -8.50 -21.87 -12.86
CA PRO A 146 -8.77 -22.69 -14.05
C PRO A 146 -8.49 -24.17 -13.80
N ASP A 147 -7.61 -24.51 -12.85
CA ASP A 147 -7.24 -25.90 -12.55
C ASP A 147 -8.32 -26.62 -11.73
N THR A 148 -9.09 -25.89 -10.91
CA THR A 148 -10.05 -26.49 -9.95
C THR A 148 -11.49 -26.00 -10.15
N GLY A 149 -11.71 -24.93 -10.91
CA GLY A 149 -12.98 -24.20 -10.98
C GLY A 149 -13.35 -23.42 -9.71
N GLY A 150 -12.53 -23.51 -8.66
CA GLY A 150 -12.78 -22.86 -7.37
C GLY A 150 -12.29 -21.40 -7.31
N ASP A 151 -12.10 -20.92 -6.08
CA ASP A 151 -11.65 -19.55 -5.83
C ASP A 151 -10.20 -19.32 -6.26
N TYR A 152 -9.97 -18.26 -7.05
CA TYR A 152 -8.63 -17.79 -7.38
C TYR A 152 -8.05 -16.88 -6.29
N TRP A 153 -8.93 -16.13 -5.62
CA TRP A 153 -8.60 -15.11 -4.63
C TRP A 153 -9.37 -15.36 -3.34
N VAL A 154 -8.87 -14.86 -2.21
CA VAL A 154 -9.63 -14.80 -0.95
C VAL A 154 -10.94 -14.04 -1.20
N SER A 155 -12.06 -14.45 -0.61
CA SER A 155 -13.34 -13.75 -0.78
C SER A 155 -13.29 -12.31 -0.26
N ILE A 156 -14.11 -11.40 -0.81
CA ILE A 156 -14.20 -10.02 -0.33
C ILE A 156 -14.59 -9.96 1.15
N GLU A 157 -15.46 -10.86 1.60
CA GLU A 157 -15.84 -10.96 3.00
C GLU A 157 -14.64 -11.26 3.91
N ASN A 158 -13.83 -12.25 3.56
CA ASN A 158 -12.67 -12.65 4.36
C ASN A 158 -11.56 -11.59 4.35
N ARG A 159 -11.33 -10.92 3.20
CA ARG A 159 -10.44 -9.75 3.13
C ARG A 159 -10.93 -8.63 4.06
N ARG A 160 -12.24 -8.38 4.11
CA ARG A 160 -12.85 -7.40 5.02
C ARG A 160 -12.71 -7.80 6.49
N LYS A 161 -12.78 -9.09 6.83
CA LYS A 161 -12.49 -9.58 8.19
C LYS A 161 -11.03 -9.31 8.56
N LEU A 162 -10.07 -9.61 7.68
CA LEU A 162 -8.64 -9.27 7.88
C LEU A 162 -8.45 -7.77 8.14
N LEU A 163 -9.04 -6.91 7.31
CA LEU A 163 -8.96 -5.46 7.46
C LEU A 163 -9.60 -4.96 8.76
N ARG A 164 -10.78 -5.49 9.15
CA ARG A 164 -11.40 -5.16 10.45
C ARG A 164 -10.50 -5.54 11.61
N THR A 165 -9.87 -6.71 11.55
CA THR A 165 -8.93 -7.14 12.58
C THR A 165 -7.72 -6.21 12.64
N GLY A 166 -7.16 -5.79 11.49
CA GLY A 166 -6.11 -4.78 11.44
C GLY A 166 -6.52 -3.44 12.04
N LEU A 167 -7.73 -2.97 11.72
CA LEU A 167 -8.29 -1.73 12.27
C LEU A 167 -8.61 -1.81 13.76
N SER A 168 -8.86 -3.00 14.31
CA SER A 168 -9.08 -3.18 15.75
C SER A 168 -7.86 -2.78 16.60
N TYR A 169 -6.68 -2.68 15.98
CA TYR A 169 -5.47 -2.13 16.60
C TYR A 169 -5.43 -0.60 16.63
N GLU A 170 -6.47 0.09 16.16
CA GLU A 170 -6.57 1.55 16.14
C GLU A 170 -5.34 2.23 15.49
N PRO A 171 -4.99 1.89 14.24
CA PRO A 171 -3.86 2.51 13.57
C PRO A 171 -4.10 4.00 13.31
N ASP A 172 -3.05 4.80 13.43
CA ASP A 172 -3.05 6.23 13.08
C ASP A 172 -3.13 6.42 11.55
N ALA A 173 -2.62 5.45 10.79
CA ALA A 173 -2.69 5.43 9.33
C ALA A 173 -2.60 4.00 8.78
N LEU A 174 -3.01 3.84 7.52
CA LEU A 174 -2.93 2.61 6.75
C LEU A 174 -2.18 2.84 5.44
N ILE A 175 -1.29 1.91 5.06
CA ILE A 175 -0.67 1.90 3.73
C ILE A 175 -0.99 0.57 3.04
N ALA A 176 -1.51 0.64 1.82
CA ALA A 176 -1.67 -0.49 0.91
C ALA A 176 -0.55 -0.43 -0.15
N ILE A 177 0.27 -1.47 -0.22
CA ILE A 177 1.40 -1.56 -1.14
C ILE A 177 0.99 -2.40 -2.35
N GLY A 178 0.87 -1.79 -3.52
CA GLY A 178 0.70 -2.47 -4.79
C GLY A 178 -0.60 -3.26 -4.97
N ASP A 179 -0.80 -3.70 -6.21
CA ASP A 179 -1.73 -4.77 -6.56
C ASP A 179 -3.14 -4.56 -6.02
N HIS A 180 -3.66 -3.35 -6.19
CA HIS A 180 -5.02 -3.02 -5.80
C HIS A 180 -6.03 -3.59 -6.79
N VAL A 181 -5.59 -3.88 -8.01
CA VAL A 181 -6.37 -4.46 -9.10
C VAL A 181 -5.56 -5.61 -9.70
N TYR A 182 -6.18 -6.80 -9.86
CA TYR A 182 -5.66 -7.87 -10.71
C TYR A 182 -6.60 -8.02 -11.90
N TRP A 183 -6.17 -7.55 -13.08
CA TRP A 183 -6.96 -7.60 -14.31
C TRP A 183 -6.08 -7.62 -15.56
N ASP A 184 -5.09 -8.51 -15.57
CA ASP A 184 -4.07 -8.48 -16.61
C ASP A 184 -4.61 -8.73 -18.01
N LEU A 185 -4.20 -7.92 -18.98
CA LEU A 185 -4.77 -7.92 -20.31
C LEU A 185 -3.90 -8.65 -21.34
N LEU A 186 -2.58 -8.45 -21.30
CA LEU A 186 -1.67 -8.89 -22.36
C LEU A 186 -0.54 -9.81 -21.88
N SER A 187 -0.07 -9.65 -20.64
CA SER A 187 1.01 -10.46 -20.05
C SER A 187 0.78 -11.95 -20.30
N PRO A 188 1.77 -12.72 -20.80
CA PRO A 188 1.56 -14.12 -21.20
C PRO A 188 0.85 -14.99 -20.16
N GLY A 189 1.29 -14.95 -18.90
CA GLY A 189 0.64 -15.67 -17.82
C GLY A 189 -0.66 -15.01 -17.35
N GLY A 190 -0.62 -13.70 -17.10
CA GLY A 190 -1.76 -12.94 -16.58
C GLY A 190 -2.97 -12.94 -17.52
N ARG A 191 -2.76 -12.76 -18.82
CA ARG A 191 -3.82 -12.79 -19.85
C ARG A 191 -4.64 -14.08 -19.81
N ILE A 192 -4.02 -15.22 -19.55
CA ILE A 192 -4.73 -16.51 -19.54
C ILE A 192 -5.61 -16.64 -18.29
N ASN A 193 -5.14 -16.12 -17.16
CA ASN A 193 -5.75 -16.38 -15.85
C ASN A 193 -6.62 -15.23 -15.33
N LEU A 194 -6.44 -14.01 -15.85
CA LEU A 194 -7.02 -12.78 -15.33
C LEU A 194 -7.84 -12.05 -16.40
N GLY A 195 -7.69 -10.73 -16.53
CA GLY A 195 -8.59 -9.88 -17.33
C GLY A 195 -8.73 -10.28 -18.79
N GLY A 196 -7.68 -10.88 -19.36
CA GLY A 196 -7.66 -11.42 -20.72
C GLY A 196 -8.26 -12.83 -20.90
N SER A 197 -8.68 -13.49 -19.84
CA SER A 197 -9.28 -14.83 -19.89
C SER A 197 -10.62 -14.80 -20.60
N GLU A 198 -11.03 -15.90 -21.22
CA GLU A 198 -12.30 -15.96 -21.97
C GLU A 198 -13.50 -15.57 -21.09
N ALA A 199 -13.58 -16.09 -19.87
CA ALA A 199 -14.67 -15.81 -18.94
C ALA A 199 -14.74 -14.32 -18.53
N LEU A 200 -13.59 -13.70 -18.24
CA LEU A 200 -13.55 -12.30 -17.82
C LEU A 200 -13.71 -11.33 -19.01
N ARG A 201 -13.25 -11.70 -20.21
CA ARG A 201 -13.57 -11.00 -21.45
C ARG A 201 -15.05 -11.11 -21.80
N ALA A 202 -15.72 -12.22 -21.52
CA ALA A 202 -17.17 -12.32 -21.70
C ALA A 202 -17.94 -11.40 -20.73
N LEU A 203 -17.39 -11.16 -19.53
CA LEU A 203 -17.98 -10.26 -18.53
C LEU A 203 -17.80 -8.77 -18.88
N VAL A 204 -16.61 -8.37 -19.32
CA VAL A 204 -16.24 -6.95 -19.49
C VAL A 204 -16.16 -6.52 -20.96
N GLY A 205 -15.82 -7.43 -21.86
CA GLY A 205 -15.44 -7.12 -23.23
C GLY A 205 -14.00 -6.62 -23.34
N ASP A 206 -13.56 -6.40 -24.59
CA ASP A 206 -12.21 -5.92 -24.89
C ASP A 206 -12.13 -4.40 -24.81
N PHE A 207 -11.07 -3.87 -24.18
CA PHE A 207 -10.79 -2.44 -24.19
C PHE A 207 -10.42 -1.94 -25.60
N ASP A 208 -10.98 -0.81 -26.01
CA ASP A 208 -10.51 -0.09 -27.20
C ASP A 208 -9.30 0.78 -26.81
N ARG A 209 -8.10 0.27 -27.10
CA ARG A 209 -6.84 0.93 -26.73
C ARG A 209 -6.62 2.26 -27.47
N SER A 210 -7.32 2.49 -28.58
CA SER A 210 -7.25 3.72 -29.37
C SER A 210 -8.12 4.86 -28.80
N ALA A 211 -9.16 4.51 -28.05
CA ALA A 211 -10.05 5.48 -27.41
C ALA A 211 -9.48 6.01 -26.08
N PRO A 212 -9.95 7.19 -25.61
CA PRO A 212 -9.78 7.60 -24.22
C PRO A 212 -10.33 6.56 -23.24
N VAL A 213 -9.77 6.49 -22.04
CA VAL A 213 -10.32 5.64 -20.96
C VAL A 213 -11.60 6.24 -20.41
N LEU A 214 -11.56 7.52 -20.02
CA LEU A 214 -12.73 8.22 -19.48
C LEU A 214 -13.60 8.81 -20.59
N GLY A 215 -14.91 8.83 -20.37
CA GLY A 215 -15.90 9.38 -21.31
C GLY A 215 -16.19 8.52 -22.55
N THR A 216 -15.71 7.28 -22.59
CA THR A 216 -16.01 6.30 -23.63
C THR A 216 -16.48 4.98 -23.01
N ASP A 217 -16.76 3.97 -23.84
CA ASP A 217 -17.09 2.62 -23.38
C ASP A 217 -16.02 1.99 -22.47
N ASN A 218 -14.74 2.38 -22.65
CA ASN A 218 -13.66 1.93 -21.77
C ASN A 218 -13.90 2.30 -20.30
N GLU A 219 -14.59 3.39 -19.99
CA GLU A 219 -14.86 3.80 -18.62
C GLU A 219 -15.80 2.80 -17.94
N GLY A 220 -16.84 2.34 -18.66
CA GLY A 220 -17.75 1.31 -18.18
C GLY A 220 -17.03 -0.01 -17.92
N LYS A 221 -16.17 -0.43 -18.87
CA LYS A 221 -15.34 -1.63 -18.75
C LYS A 221 -14.40 -1.56 -17.55
N LEU A 222 -13.71 -0.43 -17.38
CA LEU A 222 -12.82 -0.19 -16.26
C LEU A 222 -13.58 -0.26 -14.92
N LYS A 223 -14.78 0.32 -14.85
CA LYS A 223 -15.61 0.24 -13.64
C LYS A 223 -16.00 -1.21 -13.32
N ILE A 224 -16.35 -2.02 -14.30
CA ILE A 224 -16.66 -3.45 -14.05
C ILE A 224 -15.40 -4.17 -13.53
N ALA A 225 -14.26 -3.98 -14.17
CA ALA A 225 -13.00 -4.59 -13.75
C ALA A 225 -12.56 -4.18 -12.33
N VAL A 226 -12.79 -2.93 -11.92
CA VAL A 226 -12.22 -2.38 -10.67
C VAL A 226 -13.19 -2.38 -9.49
N ASN A 227 -14.49 -2.22 -9.73
CA ASN A 227 -15.48 -2.01 -8.65
C ASN A 227 -15.49 -3.13 -7.61
N GLY A 228 -15.35 -4.38 -8.05
CA GLY A 228 -15.30 -5.56 -7.19
C GLY A 228 -14.02 -5.67 -6.33
N GLN A 229 -13.01 -4.85 -6.62
CA GLN A 229 -11.67 -4.94 -6.01
C GLN A 229 -11.38 -3.78 -5.07
N ILE A 230 -11.95 -2.60 -5.31
CA ILE A 230 -11.71 -1.40 -4.50
C ILE A 230 -12.98 -0.96 -3.72
N PRO A 231 -14.06 -0.47 -4.36
CA PRO A 231 -15.30 -0.12 -3.64
C PRO A 231 -15.88 -1.27 -2.81
N ASP A 232 -15.93 -2.49 -3.34
CA ASP A 232 -16.57 -3.60 -2.64
C ASP A 232 -15.69 -4.15 -1.51
N LEU A 233 -14.37 -4.09 -1.69
CA LEU A 233 -13.40 -4.42 -0.64
C LEU A 233 -13.47 -3.41 0.51
N TYR A 234 -13.22 -2.14 0.24
CA TYR A 234 -13.07 -1.15 1.31
C TYR A 234 -14.43 -0.64 1.79
N GLY A 235 -15.34 -0.36 0.87
CA GLY A 235 -16.59 0.34 1.17
C GLY A 235 -16.30 1.56 2.05
N THR A 236 -16.94 1.62 3.21
CA THR A 236 -16.73 2.70 4.20
C THR A 236 -15.94 2.24 5.42
N LEU A 237 -15.26 1.09 5.33
CA LEU A 237 -14.49 0.51 6.43
C LEU A 237 -13.34 1.43 6.86
N LEU A 238 -12.68 2.08 5.90
CA LEU A 238 -11.51 2.95 6.14
C LEU A 238 -11.88 4.44 6.31
N ARG A 239 -13.16 4.78 6.44
CA ARG A 239 -13.64 6.19 6.43
C ARG A 239 -12.99 7.08 7.50
N SER A 240 -12.58 6.49 8.62
CA SER A 240 -12.00 7.21 9.78
C SER A 240 -10.50 6.99 9.94
N THR A 241 -9.84 6.31 9.01
CA THR A 241 -8.41 6.01 9.07
C THR A 241 -7.74 6.56 7.81
N PRO A 242 -6.77 7.48 7.93
CA PRO A 242 -5.99 7.96 6.80
C PRO A 242 -5.33 6.81 6.03
N VAL A 243 -5.54 6.75 4.72
CA VAL A 243 -5.07 5.69 3.82
C VAL A 243 -4.13 6.23 2.75
N PHE A 244 -3.15 5.42 2.38
CA PHE A 244 -2.20 5.70 1.30
C PHE A 244 -2.04 4.46 0.44
N PHE A 245 -2.00 4.66 -0.88
CA PHE A 245 -1.98 3.60 -1.88
C PHE A 245 -0.75 3.79 -2.77
N VAL A 246 0.09 2.76 -2.85
CA VAL A 246 1.24 2.70 -3.75
C VAL A 246 0.89 1.77 -4.89
N GLN A 247 1.07 2.19 -6.13
CA GLN A 247 0.79 1.33 -7.28
C GLN A 247 1.93 0.34 -7.51
N ASP A 248 1.60 -0.83 -8.05
CA ASP A 248 2.53 -1.81 -8.56
C ASP A 248 2.10 -2.34 -9.94
N ASP A 249 2.67 -3.43 -10.42
CA ASP A 249 2.54 -3.89 -11.80
C ASP A 249 1.09 -4.15 -12.19
N HIS A 250 0.36 -4.93 -11.38
CA HIS A 250 -1.02 -5.26 -11.71
C HIS A 250 -1.97 -4.03 -11.71
N ASP A 251 -1.60 -2.92 -11.06
CA ASP A 251 -2.34 -1.65 -11.16
C ASP A 251 -2.22 -0.98 -12.54
N TYR A 252 -1.23 -1.40 -13.35
CA TYR A 252 -1.09 -1.08 -14.77
C TYR A 252 -1.79 -2.10 -15.68
N PHE A 253 -2.58 -3.01 -15.10
CA PHE A 253 -3.34 -4.04 -15.81
C PHE A 253 -2.44 -5.05 -16.54
N GLU A 254 -1.24 -5.28 -16.01
CA GLU A 254 -0.29 -6.28 -16.50
C GLU A 254 0.60 -6.80 -15.36
N ASN A 255 0.86 -8.10 -15.30
CA ASN A 255 1.99 -8.64 -14.53
C ASN A 255 3.32 -8.20 -15.19
N ASP A 256 4.37 -7.99 -14.40
CA ASP A 256 5.70 -7.75 -14.93
C ASP A 256 6.33 -9.03 -15.50
N GLU A 257 6.29 -9.15 -16.83
CA GLU A 257 6.81 -10.30 -17.55
C GLU A 257 7.70 -9.82 -18.71
N ALA A 258 8.80 -10.55 -18.91
CA ALA A 258 9.61 -10.44 -20.12
C ALA A 258 9.93 -11.82 -20.66
N THR A 259 9.49 -12.05 -21.89
CA THR A 259 9.76 -13.24 -22.69
C THR A 259 10.14 -12.81 -24.11
N GLU A 260 10.52 -13.77 -24.95
CA GLU A 260 10.75 -13.50 -26.38
C GLU A 260 9.49 -12.97 -27.09
N GLN A 261 8.30 -13.26 -26.55
CA GLN A 261 7.03 -12.83 -27.12
C GLN A 261 6.62 -11.41 -26.69
N MET A 262 6.91 -11.02 -25.44
CA MET A 262 6.45 -9.74 -24.90
C MET A 262 7.30 -9.26 -23.73
N VAL A 263 7.45 -7.95 -23.61
CA VAL A 263 7.96 -7.26 -22.42
C VAL A 263 6.88 -6.28 -21.98
N THR A 264 6.35 -6.42 -20.76
CA THR A 264 5.16 -5.68 -20.32
C THR A 264 5.48 -4.32 -19.69
N PHE A 265 6.71 -4.11 -19.21
CA PHE A 265 7.15 -2.84 -18.62
C PHE A 265 8.38 -2.25 -19.31
N PRO A 266 8.54 -0.91 -19.39
CA PRO A 266 7.65 0.14 -18.84
C PRO A 266 6.24 0.10 -19.42
N PRO A 267 5.21 0.56 -18.67
CA PRO A 267 3.84 0.45 -19.11
C PRO A 267 3.66 1.30 -20.36
N ASP A 268 2.95 0.76 -21.35
CA ASP A 268 2.60 1.53 -22.53
C ASP A 268 1.58 2.65 -22.20
N ASN A 269 1.30 3.49 -23.19
CA ASN A 269 0.40 4.63 -23.03
C ASN A 269 -1.03 4.25 -22.63
N PHE A 270 -1.53 3.06 -22.97
CA PHE A 270 -2.87 2.65 -22.57
C PHE A 270 -2.88 2.10 -21.14
N ALA A 271 -1.94 1.21 -20.80
CA ALA A 271 -1.74 0.71 -19.44
C ALA A 271 -1.58 1.87 -18.43
N LEU A 272 -0.73 2.85 -18.76
CA LEU A 272 -0.57 4.06 -17.96
C LEU A 272 -1.88 4.87 -17.81
N ARG A 273 -2.69 4.97 -18.86
CA ARG A 273 -3.98 5.67 -18.80
C ARG A 273 -4.99 4.94 -17.92
N LEU A 274 -5.00 3.60 -17.95
CA LEU A 274 -5.84 2.79 -17.06
C LEU A 274 -5.45 3.01 -15.60
N ALA A 275 -4.16 2.86 -15.27
CA ALA A 275 -3.62 3.07 -13.93
C ALA A 275 -4.00 4.46 -13.38
N ARG A 276 -3.76 5.52 -14.17
CA ARG A 276 -4.10 6.89 -13.80
C ARG A 276 -5.61 7.11 -13.65
N ALA A 277 -6.44 6.48 -14.48
CA ALA A 277 -7.90 6.59 -14.36
C ALA A 277 -8.41 5.89 -13.10
N THR A 278 -7.85 4.73 -12.75
CA THR A 278 -8.16 4.00 -11.51
C THR A 278 -7.84 4.85 -10.29
N GLN A 279 -6.61 5.36 -10.14
CA GLN A 279 -6.26 6.23 -9.01
C GLN A 279 -7.14 7.49 -8.97
N ARG A 280 -7.34 8.15 -10.13
CA ARG A 280 -8.21 9.33 -10.22
C ARG A 280 -9.59 9.08 -9.63
N MET A 281 -10.17 7.91 -9.90
CA MET A 281 -11.52 7.56 -9.52
C MET A 281 -11.65 7.04 -8.09
N TYR A 282 -10.70 6.23 -7.61
CA TYR A 282 -10.96 5.36 -6.46
C TYR A 282 -10.15 5.66 -5.21
N TYR A 283 -8.86 6.01 -5.29
CA TYR A 283 -8.03 6.19 -4.09
C TYR A 283 -7.16 7.45 -4.11
N PRO A 284 -6.86 8.06 -2.95
CA PRO A 284 -6.18 9.34 -2.90
C PRO A 284 -4.78 9.32 -3.52
N GLU A 285 -4.44 10.42 -4.21
CA GLU A 285 -3.06 10.75 -4.55
C GLU A 285 -2.28 11.16 -3.29
N PHE A 286 -0.94 11.10 -3.33
CA PHE A 286 -0.11 11.53 -2.20
C PHE A 286 -0.19 13.04 -1.99
N LEU A 287 -0.48 13.46 -0.76
CA LEU A 287 -0.53 14.86 -0.39
C LEU A 287 0.84 15.55 -0.56
N PRO A 288 0.89 16.89 -0.67
CA PRO A 288 2.13 17.64 -0.55
C PRO A 288 2.79 17.36 0.79
N SER A 289 4.11 17.28 0.80
CA SER A 289 4.89 17.09 2.01
C SER A 289 6.17 17.92 1.99
N PRO A 290 6.64 18.39 3.16
CA PRO A 290 7.92 19.08 3.26
C PRO A 290 9.05 18.20 2.73
N GLY A 291 9.88 18.75 1.84
CA GLY A 291 11.03 18.03 1.30
C GLY A 291 10.73 17.10 0.11
N ARG A 292 9.48 17.01 -0.38
CA ARG A 292 9.18 16.41 -1.69
C ARG A 292 9.18 17.48 -2.80
N PRO A 293 10.09 17.42 -3.78
CA PRO A 293 10.07 18.34 -4.91
C PRO A 293 8.77 18.21 -5.73
N LEU A 294 8.18 19.34 -6.13
CA LEU A 294 6.98 19.35 -6.98
C LEU A 294 7.25 18.81 -8.40
N GLY A 295 8.50 18.91 -8.86
CA GLY A 295 8.94 18.45 -10.18
C GLY A 295 9.29 16.97 -10.29
N LEU A 296 9.07 16.16 -9.24
CA LEU A 296 9.20 14.71 -9.38
C LEU A 296 8.16 14.19 -10.38
N PRO A 297 8.46 13.14 -11.16
CA PRO A 297 7.51 12.58 -12.12
C PRO A 297 6.17 12.20 -11.47
N GLY A 298 5.06 12.53 -12.14
CA GLY A 298 3.71 12.37 -11.57
C GLY A 298 3.36 13.38 -10.46
N GLY A 299 4.21 14.36 -10.17
CA GLY A 299 3.95 15.46 -9.24
C GLY A 299 3.16 16.61 -9.87
N SER A 300 2.22 17.16 -9.12
CA SER A 300 1.34 18.29 -9.49
C SER A 300 0.70 18.21 -10.88
N PRO A 301 0.16 17.05 -11.31
CA PRO A 301 -0.48 16.96 -12.62
C PRO A 301 -1.73 17.86 -12.65
N PRO A 302 -2.01 18.55 -13.78
CA PRO A 302 -3.03 19.59 -13.88
C PRO A 302 -4.46 19.05 -13.73
N ASP A 303 -4.67 17.75 -13.93
CA ASP A 303 -5.97 17.09 -13.82
C ASP A 303 -6.22 16.49 -12.41
N ARG A 304 -5.37 16.83 -11.44
CA ARG A 304 -5.48 16.45 -10.02
C ARG A 304 -5.62 17.66 -9.10
N ALA A 305 -5.78 17.40 -7.81
CA ALA A 305 -5.75 18.45 -6.81
C ALA A 305 -4.33 19.09 -6.78
N PRO A 306 -4.20 20.41 -6.55
CA PRO A 306 -2.90 21.08 -6.60
C PRO A 306 -1.85 20.45 -5.66
N GLY A 307 -0.63 20.26 -6.16
CA GLY A 307 0.53 19.80 -5.37
C GLY A 307 0.60 18.30 -5.05
N VAL A 308 -0.45 17.52 -5.35
CA VAL A 308 -0.44 16.06 -5.07
C VAL A 308 0.51 15.30 -5.99
N SER A 309 0.87 14.07 -5.65
CA SER A 309 1.62 13.17 -6.54
C SER A 309 0.92 11.84 -6.75
N GLU A 310 1.00 11.34 -7.97
CA GLU A 310 0.44 10.04 -8.35
C GLU A 310 1.33 8.86 -7.92
N SER A 311 2.65 9.04 -7.81
CA SER A 311 3.60 7.91 -7.78
C SER A 311 4.68 7.99 -6.70
N TYR A 312 4.99 9.18 -6.17
CA TYR A 312 6.04 9.38 -5.18
C TYR A 312 5.55 10.28 -4.06
N GLY A 313 5.54 9.79 -2.83
CA GLY A 313 4.94 10.49 -1.70
C GLY A 313 5.58 10.19 -0.37
N THR A 314 5.14 10.91 0.66
CA THR A 314 5.54 10.61 2.03
C THR A 314 4.36 10.68 2.97
N LEU A 315 4.33 9.76 3.93
CA LEU A 315 3.57 9.92 5.16
C LEU A 315 4.52 10.54 6.19
N ARG A 316 4.22 11.75 6.66
CA ARG A 316 5.02 12.44 7.69
C ARG A 316 4.19 12.60 8.96
N TYR A 317 4.65 12.01 10.06
CA TYR A 317 3.98 12.06 11.36
C TYR A 317 4.85 12.80 12.38
N GLY A 318 4.77 14.14 12.35
CA GLY A 318 5.64 15.03 13.12
C GLY A 318 7.13 14.81 12.85
N LYS A 319 7.95 14.83 13.92
CA LYS A 319 9.38 14.47 13.92
C LYS A 319 9.63 12.99 14.19
N LEU A 320 8.59 12.17 14.39
CA LEU A 320 8.78 10.77 14.73
C LEU A 320 9.06 9.91 13.50
N ALA A 321 8.18 9.92 12.50
CA ALA A 321 8.31 9.07 11.33
C ALA A 321 8.09 9.82 10.00
N GLU A 322 8.89 9.44 9.01
CA GLU A 322 8.67 9.76 7.60
C GLU A 322 8.79 8.47 6.78
N ILE A 323 7.69 8.06 6.14
CA ILE A 323 7.63 6.88 5.29
C ILE A 323 7.62 7.34 3.84
N MET A 324 8.66 6.99 3.09
CA MET A 324 8.83 7.33 1.68
C MET A 324 8.21 6.23 0.83
N MET A 325 7.10 6.54 0.16
CA MET A 325 6.33 5.60 -0.66
C MET A 325 6.63 5.85 -2.13
N TYR A 326 6.98 4.80 -2.88
CA TYR A 326 7.36 4.96 -4.28
C TYR A 326 7.01 3.75 -5.16
N ASP A 327 6.34 4.06 -6.26
CA ASP A 327 6.03 3.16 -7.37
C ASP A 327 7.32 2.80 -8.15
N CYS A 328 7.57 1.50 -8.29
CA CYS A 328 8.74 0.95 -8.98
C CYS A 328 8.44 0.46 -10.41
N ARG A 329 7.26 0.71 -10.97
CA ARG A 329 6.82 0.19 -12.27
C ARG A 329 6.61 1.27 -13.29
N ARG A 330 5.98 2.39 -12.91
CA ARG A 330 5.59 3.47 -13.83
C ARG A 330 6.72 3.97 -14.72
N ASN A 331 7.87 4.18 -14.11
CA ASN A 331 9.03 4.80 -14.72
C ASN A 331 10.24 3.85 -14.77
N LEU A 332 10.00 2.54 -14.62
CA LEU A 332 11.03 1.54 -14.84
C LEU A 332 11.65 1.73 -16.22
N SER A 333 12.96 1.51 -16.33
CA SER A 333 13.68 1.68 -17.58
C SER A 333 14.54 0.48 -17.96
N LEU A 334 14.57 0.20 -19.25
CA LEU A 334 15.33 -0.89 -19.89
C LEU A 334 16.58 -0.32 -20.57
N LYS A 335 17.54 0.15 -19.76
CA LYS A 335 18.74 0.88 -20.22
C LYS A 335 20.05 0.20 -19.78
N GLY A 336 20.03 -1.12 -19.61
CA GLY A 336 21.17 -1.92 -19.18
C GLY A 336 21.74 -1.41 -17.85
N PRO A 337 23.04 -1.09 -17.76
CA PRO A 337 23.68 -0.56 -16.55
C PRO A 337 23.11 0.79 -16.06
N SER A 338 22.49 1.58 -16.94
CA SER A 338 21.87 2.87 -16.60
C SER A 338 20.36 2.76 -16.41
N GLY A 339 19.82 1.54 -16.36
CA GLY A 339 18.42 1.29 -16.02
C GLY A 339 18.13 1.53 -14.53
N GLY A 340 16.85 1.61 -14.18
CA GLY A 340 16.38 1.79 -12.82
C GLY A 340 14.88 1.58 -12.73
N PHE A 341 14.38 1.27 -11.54
CA PHE A 341 12.95 1.21 -11.22
C PHE A 341 12.37 2.60 -10.95
N VAL A 342 13.19 3.49 -10.39
CA VAL A 342 12.84 4.90 -10.21
C VAL A 342 13.80 5.82 -11.00
N PRO A 343 13.34 6.98 -11.47
CA PRO A 343 14.19 7.97 -12.13
C PRO A 343 15.27 8.54 -11.19
N ASP A 344 16.39 9.01 -11.75
CA ASP A 344 17.52 9.57 -10.98
C ASP A 344 17.11 10.68 -10.02
N ALA A 345 16.18 11.56 -10.42
CA ALA A 345 15.68 12.64 -9.56
C ALA A 345 14.91 12.10 -8.33
N VAL A 346 14.24 10.96 -8.48
CA VAL A 346 13.54 10.28 -7.37
C VAL A 346 14.55 9.58 -6.48
N GLU A 347 15.53 8.87 -7.05
CA GLU A 347 16.61 8.24 -6.27
C GLU A 347 17.41 9.28 -5.46
N ALA A 348 17.75 10.41 -6.07
CA ALA A 348 18.42 11.53 -5.40
C ALA A 348 17.56 12.12 -4.28
N TRP A 349 16.25 12.25 -4.49
CA TRP A 349 15.31 12.68 -3.47
C TRP A 349 15.29 11.68 -2.29
N LEU A 350 15.08 10.38 -2.54
CA LEU A 350 15.08 9.33 -1.51
C LEU A 350 16.39 9.37 -0.68
N THR A 351 17.53 9.46 -1.37
CA THR A 351 18.85 9.55 -0.73
C THR A 351 18.97 10.80 0.14
N SER A 352 18.52 11.96 -0.35
CA SER A 352 18.55 13.21 0.42
C SER A 352 17.69 13.14 1.69
N ARG A 353 16.54 12.45 1.63
CA ARG A 353 15.67 12.25 2.80
C ARG A 353 16.28 11.27 3.80
N MET A 354 16.95 10.22 3.33
CA MET A 354 17.73 9.32 4.20
C MET A 354 18.87 10.05 4.92
N GLN A 355 19.49 11.05 4.30
CA GLN A 355 20.51 11.89 4.94
C GLN A 355 19.92 12.96 5.87
N ALA A 356 18.66 13.35 5.67
CA ALA A 356 18.01 14.38 6.46
C ALA A 356 17.76 13.92 7.91
N ARG A 357 18.20 14.74 8.88
CA ARG A 357 18.05 14.51 10.32
C ARG A 357 16.79 15.16 10.92
N GLN A 358 15.74 15.27 10.12
CA GLN A 358 14.49 15.93 10.52
C GLN A 358 13.53 15.00 11.27
N THR A 359 13.71 13.68 11.14
CA THR A 359 12.89 12.65 11.81
C THR A 359 13.74 11.62 12.53
N ASP A 360 13.15 11.02 13.56
CA ASP A 360 13.72 9.88 14.27
C ASP A 360 13.80 8.64 13.37
N HIS A 361 12.75 8.40 12.56
CA HIS A 361 12.67 7.33 11.57
C HIS A 361 12.49 7.85 10.14
N VAL A 362 13.24 7.27 9.20
CA VAL A 362 12.92 7.31 7.76
C VAL A 362 12.82 5.88 7.27
N VAL A 363 11.67 5.57 6.68
CA VAL A 363 11.33 4.24 6.18
C VAL A 363 11.21 4.30 4.67
N ASN A 364 11.82 3.36 3.97
CA ASN A 364 11.64 3.18 2.54
C ASN A 364 10.49 2.21 2.29
N LEU A 365 9.61 2.53 1.35
CA LEU A 365 8.49 1.69 0.98
C LEU A 365 8.38 1.62 -0.55
N PRO A 366 9.21 0.79 -1.20
CA PRO A 366 9.04 0.42 -2.61
C PRO A 366 7.82 -0.48 -2.81
N SER A 367 7.24 -0.46 -4.01
CA SER A 367 6.31 -1.53 -4.42
C SER A 367 7.03 -2.87 -4.60
N THR A 368 8.28 -2.86 -5.10
CA THR A 368 9.10 -4.07 -5.34
C THR A 368 9.78 -4.63 -4.07
N PRO A 369 9.83 -5.96 -3.87
CA PRO A 369 10.36 -6.60 -2.66
C PRO A 369 11.84 -6.32 -2.39
N ILE A 370 12.25 -6.24 -1.11
CA ILE A 370 13.66 -6.10 -0.71
C ILE A 370 14.05 -7.31 0.16
N GLY A 371 15.12 -8.01 -0.21
CA GLY A 371 15.71 -9.10 0.57
C GLY A 371 15.30 -10.51 0.14
N TRP A 372 14.21 -10.66 -0.61
CA TRP A 372 13.70 -11.95 -1.09
C TRP A 372 13.29 -11.88 -2.56
N SER A 373 13.30 -13.04 -3.21
CA SER A 373 12.91 -13.21 -4.62
C SER A 373 12.23 -14.55 -4.83
N ALA A 374 11.37 -14.64 -5.85
CA ALA A 374 10.89 -15.90 -6.39
C ALA A 374 11.28 -16.07 -7.87
N GLY A 375 12.38 -15.42 -8.28
CA GLY A 375 12.87 -15.41 -9.66
C GLY A 375 11.98 -14.63 -10.64
N LYS A 376 11.07 -13.76 -10.17
CA LYS A 376 10.19 -12.96 -11.02
C LYS A 376 11.04 -12.03 -11.90
N TRP A 377 10.54 -11.69 -13.08
CA TRP A 377 11.06 -10.54 -13.81
C TRP A 377 10.63 -9.25 -13.10
N GLY A 378 11.27 -8.11 -13.37
CA GLY A 378 10.94 -6.86 -12.65
C GLY A 378 11.34 -6.85 -11.16
N GLU A 379 12.30 -7.69 -10.76
CA GLU A 379 12.91 -7.67 -9.42
C GLU A 379 14.34 -7.11 -9.44
N TRP A 380 14.84 -6.66 -8.28
CA TRP A 380 16.22 -6.16 -8.10
C TRP A 380 17.31 -7.19 -8.40
N TYR A 381 16.95 -8.48 -8.42
CA TYR A 381 17.88 -9.60 -8.41
C TYR A 381 17.95 -10.30 -9.78
N PRO A 382 19.14 -10.65 -10.29
CA PRO A 382 19.32 -11.25 -11.61
C PRO A 382 19.03 -12.76 -11.67
N ASP A 383 18.64 -13.36 -10.56
CA ASP A 383 18.59 -14.81 -10.38
C ASP A 383 17.28 -15.46 -10.78
N LEU A 384 17.37 -16.71 -11.17
CA LEU A 384 16.26 -17.56 -11.56
C LEU A 384 16.28 -18.86 -10.77
N LEU A 385 15.12 -19.49 -10.66
CA LEU A 385 15.02 -20.85 -10.15
C LEU A 385 15.82 -21.82 -11.03
N GLN A 386 16.74 -22.54 -10.40
CA GLN A 386 17.60 -23.53 -11.03
C GLN A 386 17.04 -24.95 -10.84
N PRO A 387 17.49 -25.95 -11.62
CA PRO A 387 17.06 -27.34 -11.47
C PRO A 387 17.31 -27.96 -10.09
N ASN A 388 18.23 -27.39 -9.30
CA ASN A 388 18.51 -27.81 -7.92
C ASN A 388 17.51 -27.25 -6.89
N GLY A 389 16.48 -26.50 -7.33
CA GLY A 389 15.46 -25.89 -6.48
C GLY A 389 15.85 -24.56 -5.82
N LYS A 390 17.06 -24.04 -6.09
CA LYS A 390 17.56 -22.78 -5.54
C LYS A 390 17.58 -21.67 -6.59
N LEU A 391 17.59 -20.42 -6.14
CA LEU A 391 17.91 -19.30 -7.01
C LEU A 391 19.40 -19.31 -7.38
N GLY A 392 19.70 -18.97 -8.63
CA GLY A 392 21.05 -18.97 -9.18
C GLY A 392 21.18 -18.15 -10.45
N LEU A 393 22.42 -18.02 -10.94
CA LEU A 393 22.83 -17.15 -12.05
C LEU A 393 23.32 -17.91 -13.29
N GLU A 394 23.16 -19.23 -13.30
CA GLU A 394 23.64 -20.13 -14.37
C GLU A 394 22.99 -19.80 -15.72
N LYS A 395 21.77 -19.28 -15.68
CA LYS A 395 21.06 -18.75 -16.84
C LYS A 395 20.77 -17.26 -16.64
N PRO A 396 21.07 -16.40 -17.62
CA PRO A 396 20.72 -14.99 -17.53
C PRO A 396 19.19 -14.83 -17.52
N LYS A 397 18.68 -14.04 -16.57
CA LYS A 397 17.27 -13.62 -16.54
C LYS A 397 16.99 -12.76 -17.79
N TYR A 398 16.06 -13.22 -18.62
CA TYR A 398 15.76 -12.59 -19.91
C TYR A 398 15.41 -11.10 -19.73
N TRP A 399 16.11 -10.23 -20.46
CA TRP A 399 15.91 -8.77 -20.42
C TRP A 399 15.96 -8.15 -19.02
N TRP A 400 16.63 -8.78 -18.06
CA TRP A 400 16.93 -8.17 -16.78
C TRP A 400 18.02 -7.09 -16.94
N GLN A 401 17.92 -6.01 -16.16
CA GLN A 401 18.79 -4.85 -16.31
C GLN A 401 19.74 -4.71 -15.14
N GLN A 402 21.05 -4.68 -15.40
CA GLN A 402 22.07 -4.49 -14.36
C GLN A 402 21.85 -3.20 -13.55
N GLY A 403 21.34 -2.14 -14.17
CA GLY A 403 21.04 -0.89 -13.50
C GLY A 403 20.03 -1.03 -12.36
N TRP A 404 19.13 -2.02 -12.41
CA TRP A 404 18.18 -2.30 -11.33
C TRP A 404 18.90 -2.70 -10.05
N GLN A 405 19.82 -3.67 -10.13
CA GLN A 405 20.68 -4.05 -9.00
C GLN A 405 21.55 -2.88 -8.54
N LEU A 406 22.13 -2.10 -9.47
CA LEU A 406 22.98 -0.98 -9.10
C LEU A 406 22.19 0.11 -8.34
N GLN A 407 20.94 0.38 -8.72
CA GLN A 407 20.06 1.29 -7.99
C GLN A 407 19.66 0.72 -6.62
N HIS A 408 19.32 -0.57 -6.55
CA HIS A 408 19.10 -1.27 -5.28
C HIS A 408 20.27 -1.07 -4.31
N ASN A 409 21.48 -1.33 -4.79
CA ASN A 409 22.71 -1.24 -4.03
C ASN A 409 22.93 0.17 -3.45
N ARG A 410 22.74 1.21 -4.27
CA ARG A 410 22.88 2.60 -3.81
C ARG A 410 21.84 2.96 -2.75
N LEU A 411 20.60 2.48 -2.89
CA LEU A 411 19.55 2.69 -1.89
C LEU A 411 19.84 1.95 -0.58
N LEU A 412 20.31 0.70 -0.63
CA LEU A 412 20.72 -0.05 0.58
C LEU A 412 21.91 0.61 1.29
N GLN A 413 22.92 1.06 0.54
CA GLN A 413 24.06 1.78 1.08
C GLN A 413 23.63 3.10 1.73
N ALA A 414 22.78 3.88 1.07
CA ALA A 414 22.26 5.14 1.61
C ALA A 414 21.44 4.91 2.89
N ALA A 415 20.67 3.82 2.95
CA ALA A 415 19.92 3.46 4.15
C ALA A 415 20.85 3.04 5.30
N SER A 416 21.77 2.11 5.06
CA SER A 416 22.73 1.64 6.07
C SER A 416 23.68 2.75 6.56
N ALA A 417 23.96 3.76 5.73
CA ALA A 417 24.76 4.91 6.12
C ALA A 417 24.07 5.83 7.16
N MET A 418 22.76 5.71 7.37
CA MET A 418 22.04 6.50 8.36
C MET A 418 22.45 6.13 9.79
N ASP A 419 22.29 7.08 10.73
CA ASP A 419 22.45 6.84 12.19
C ASP A 419 21.11 6.46 12.86
N ARG A 420 20.21 5.83 12.10
CA ARG A 420 18.87 5.36 12.52
C ARG A 420 18.58 4.02 11.87
N ILE A 421 17.42 3.43 12.20
CA ILE A 421 17.00 2.13 11.67
C ILE A 421 16.82 2.22 10.14
N PRO A 422 17.58 1.45 9.35
CA PRO A 422 17.45 1.39 7.90
C PRO A 422 16.32 0.43 7.51
N LEU A 423 15.07 0.88 7.61
CA LEU A 423 13.90 0.03 7.40
C LEU A 423 13.33 0.12 5.98
N PHE A 424 13.10 -1.03 5.36
CA PHE A 424 12.31 -1.21 4.14
C PHE A 424 11.04 -2.02 4.43
N LEU A 425 9.91 -1.55 3.90
CA LEU A 425 8.62 -2.26 3.88
C LEU A 425 8.24 -2.50 2.42
N SER A 426 7.92 -3.73 2.03
CA SER A 426 7.63 -4.01 0.62
C SER A 426 6.52 -5.05 0.39
N GLY A 427 5.93 -4.99 -0.80
CA GLY A 427 4.80 -5.79 -1.26
C GLY A 427 5.18 -6.86 -2.28
N ASP A 428 4.32 -7.07 -3.30
CA ASP A 428 4.49 -7.89 -4.53
C ASP A 428 4.70 -9.41 -4.36
N LEU A 429 5.53 -9.84 -3.41
CA LEU A 429 6.05 -11.21 -3.37
C LEU A 429 5.04 -12.24 -2.84
N HIS A 430 3.85 -11.80 -2.41
CA HIS A 430 2.80 -12.64 -1.81
C HIS A 430 3.34 -13.50 -0.65
N ALA A 431 4.07 -12.85 0.26
CA ALA A 431 4.60 -13.50 1.46
C ALA A 431 4.70 -12.55 2.65
N ILE A 432 4.90 -13.15 3.82
CA ILE A 432 5.23 -12.47 5.08
C ILE A 432 6.62 -12.90 5.51
N ALA A 433 7.49 -11.94 5.80
CA ALA A 433 8.87 -12.19 6.24
C ALA A 433 9.43 -10.96 6.95
N GLU A 434 10.43 -11.16 7.80
CA GLU A 434 11.28 -10.08 8.28
C GLU A 434 12.71 -10.55 8.51
N GLY A 435 13.65 -9.63 8.33
CA GLY A 435 15.06 -9.92 8.51
C GLY A 435 15.96 -8.69 8.40
N ARG A 436 17.27 -8.97 8.44
CA ARG A 436 18.34 -7.97 8.36
C ARG A 436 19.32 -8.37 7.27
N ILE A 437 19.50 -7.48 6.30
CA ILE A 437 20.50 -7.65 5.24
C ILE A 437 21.85 -7.19 5.79
N HIS A 438 22.80 -8.13 5.91
CA HIS A 438 24.15 -7.86 6.37
C HIS A 438 25.13 -7.60 5.24
N ARG A 439 24.93 -8.26 4.10
CA ARG A 439 25.79 -8.14 2.93
C ARG A 439 25.00 -8.29 1.64
N TYR A 440 25.52 -7.68 0.57
CA TYR A 440 25.11 -8.02 -0.79
C TYR A 440 26.30 -7.91 -1.74
N GLY A 441 26.82 -9.06 -2.18
CA GLY A 441 28.10 -9.14 -2.89
C GLY A 441 29.25 -8.57 -2.04
N GLU A 442 29.92 -7.54 -2.58
CA GLU A 442 31.00 -6.82 -1.90
C GLU A 442 30.52 -5.74 -0.93
N LEU A 443 29.22 -5.44 -0.90
CA LEU A 443 28.65 -4.46 0.02
C LEU A 443 28.50 -5.06 1.42
N ASP A 444 28.91 -4.29 2.42
CA ASP A 444 28.88 -4.66 3.83
C ASP A 444 28.05 -3.65 4.62
N PHE A 445 26.97 -4.14 5.20
CA PHE A 445 26.01 -3.36 6.00
C PHE A 445 26.09 -3.71 7.48
N ARG A 446 27.01 -4.57 7.93
CA ARG A 446 27.05 -5.07 9.32
C ARG A 446 27.14 -3.98 10.39
N ARG A 447 27.66 -2.79 10.06
CA ARG A 447 27.65 -1.62 10.96
C ARG A 447 26.22 -1.18 11.30
N ASN A 448 25.31 -1.22 10.33
CA ASN A 448 23.90 -0.87 10.49
C ASN A 448 23.08 -1.71 9.48
N PRO A 449 22.77 -2.98 9.82
CA PRO A 449 22.15 -3.92 8.89
C PRO A 449 20.80 -3.41 8.39
N VAL A 450 20.51 -3.58 7.10
CA VAL A 450 19.25 -3.09 6.50
C VAL A 450 18.08 -3.97 6.94
N ALA A 451 17.17 -3.42 7.74
CA ALA A 451 15.96 -4.10 8.15
C ALA A 451 14.97 -4.16 6.98
N THR A 452 14.38 -5.32 6.73
CA THR A 452 13.40 -5.53 5.66
C THR A 452 12.21 -6.33 6.15
N VAL A 453 11.01 -5.99 5.68
CA VAL A 453 9.74 -6.60 6.05
C VAL A 453 8.88 -6.77 4.80
N LEU A 454 8.48 -8.02 4.50
CA LEU A 454 7.38 -8.31 3.57
C LEU A 454 6.07 -8.24 4.36
N THR A 455 5.19 -7.29 4.01
CA THR A 455 4.10 -6.87 4.90
C THR A 455 2.88 -7.79 4.90
N GLY A 456 2.86 -8.79 4.01
CA GLY A 456 1.80 -9.77 3.85
C GLY A 456 0.72 -9.37 2.83
N PRO A 457 0.34 -10.29 1.92
CA PRO A 457 -0.81 -10.09 1.03
C PRO A 457 -2.12 -10.30 1.79
N ILE A 458 -3.24 -9.69 1.39
CA ILE A 458 -4.55 -10.01 2.00
C ILE A 458 -5.47 -10.87 1.11
N SER A 459 -5.11 -11.09 -0.15
CA SER A 459 -6.01 -11.64 -1.16
C SER A 459 -5.53 -12.91 -1.88
N THR A 460 -4.28 -13.30 -1.70
CA THR A 460 -3.66 -14.38 -2.47
C THR A 460 -4.37 -15.71 -2.25
N GLY A 461 -4.83 -16.33 -3.34
CA GLY A 461 -5.38 -17.67 -3.33
C GLY A 461 -4.39 -18.73 -3.86
N PRO A 462 -4.80 -20.01 -3.91
CA PRO A 462 -3.90 -21.14 -4.12
C PRO A 462 -3.03 -21.05 -5.37
N LYS A 463 -3.56 -20.54 -6.50
CA LYS A 463 -2.83 -20.44 -7.77
C LYS A 463 -1.88 -19.24 -7.84
N ALA A 464 -2.13 -18.22 -7.01
CA ALA A 464 -1.40 -16.97 -7.03
C ALA A 464 -0.16 -16.96 -6.13
N TRP A 465 0.02 -17.96 -5.26
CA TRP A 465 1.25 -18.09 -4.47
C TRP A 465 2.47 -18.26 -5.38
N PRO A 466 3.64 -17.67 -5.05
CA PRO A 466 4.87 -17.85 -5.81
C PRO A 466 5.22 -19.31 -6.05
N SER A 467 5.05 -20.18 -5.06
CA SER A 467 5.30 -21.61 -5.18
C SER A 467 4.43 -22.28 -6.25
N ALA A 468 3.18 -21.87 -6.37
CA ALA A 468 2.24 -22.40 -7.35
C ALA A 468 2.41 -21.76 -8.74
N TRP A 469 2.69 -20.45 -8.78
CA TRP A 469 2.80 -19.68 -10.01
C TRP A 469 4.16 -19.83 -10.69
N ARG A 470 5.24 -19.79 -9.90
CA ARG A 470 6.64 -19.78 -10.37
C ARG A 470 7.37 -21.09 -10.09
N GLY A 471 6.74 -22.03 -9.37
CA GLY A 471 7.36 -23.30 -9.00
C GLY A 471 8.35 -23.18 -7.84
N THR A 472 8.41 -22.02 -7.16
CA THR A 472 9.30 -21.82 -6.02
C THR A 472 8.71 -20.83 -5.01
N PRO A 473 8.77 -21.13 -3.69
CA PRO A 473 8.45 -20.13 -2.69
C PRO A 473 9.51 -19.01 -2.73
N PRO A 474 9.27 -17.87 -2.06
CA PRO A 474 10.30 -16.86 -1.90
C PRO A 474 11.54 -17.41 -1.20
N GLN A 475 12.70 -17.08 -1.74
CA GLN A 475 14.02 -17.47 -1.23
C GLN A 475 14.92 -16.25 -1.09
N GLN A 476 16.03 -16.40 -0.37
CA GLN A 476 17.10 -15.41 -0.39
C GLN A 476 17.73 -15.37 -1.79
N PRO A 477 17.83 -14.18 -2.41
CA PRO A 477 18.47 -14.02 -3.69
C PRO A 477 19.95 -14.37 -3.65
N THR A 478 20.52 -14.68 -4.81
CA THR A 478 21.93 -15.03 -4.95
C THR A 478 22.82 -13.86 -4.51
N GLY A 479 23.72 -14.15 -3.56
CA GLY A 479 24.75 -13.21 -3.10
C GLY A 479 24.30 -12.21 -2.03
N ILE A 480 23.03 -12.23 -1.63
CA ILE A 480 22.56 -11.47 -0.47
C ILE A 480 22.65 -12.34 0.79
N GLU A 481 22.99 -11.72 1.92
CA GLU A 481 23.00 -12.36 3.22
C GLU A 481 21.91 -11.73 4.08
N VAL A 482 20.80 -12.44 4.24
CA VAL A 482 19.70 -12.02 5.11
C VAL A 482 19.67 -12.89 6.36
N GLU A 483 19.85 -12.26 7.52
CA GLU A 483 19.51 -12.87 8.80
C GLU A 483 17.99 -12.78 8.97
N GLU A 484 17.31 -13.91 8.76
CA GLU A 484 15.85 -14.00 8.84
C GLU A 484 15.40 -14.13 10.30
N GLY A 485 14.61 -13.17 10.78
CA GLY A 485 13.86 -13.32 12.02
C GLY A 485 12.55 -14.10 11.81
N LEU A 486 11.99 -14.00 10.60
CA LEU A 486 10.97 -14.90 10.06
C LEU A 486 11.27 -15.16 8.58
N SER A 487 11.61 -16.42 8.25
CA SER A 487 11.71 -16.86 6.85
C SER A 487 10.38 -16.66 6.11
N PRO A 488 10.40 -16.38 4.79
CA PRO A 488 9.18 -16.13 4.04
C PRO A 488 8.14 -17.24 4.17
N ILE A 489 6.90 -16.85 4.49
CA ILE A 489 5.75 -17.75 4.49
C ILE A 489 4.68 -17.27 3.52
N GLU A 490 4.06 -18.23 2.82
CA GLU A 490 2.95 -18.03 1.91
C GLU A 490 1.61 -18.15 2.66
N LYS A 491 1.28 -17.06 3.37
CA LYS A 491 0.00 -16.84 4.04
C LYS A 491 -0.50 -15.42 3.78
N ASN A 492 -1.82 -15.24 3.78
CA ASN A 492 -2.40 -13.91 3.78
C ASN A 492 -2.26 -13.30 5.17
N GLY A 493 -2.28 -11.98 5.28
CA GLY A 493 -2.06 -11.29 6.52
C GLY A 493 -1.80 -9.81 6.35
N PHE A 494 -1.53 -9.17 7.47
CA PHE A 494 -1.15 -7.75 7.53
C PHE A 494 -0.14 -7.55 8.65
N THR A 495 0.50 -6.38 8.63
CA THR A 495 1.50 -5.98 9.61
C THR A 495 1.03 -4.76 10.40
N ILE A 496 1.17 -4.81 11.73
CA ILE A 496 1.09 -3.63 12.59
C ILE A 496 2.50 -3.23 13.00
N LEU A 497 2.85 -1.95 12.79
CA LEU A 497 4.12 -1.35 13.21
C LEU A 497 3.84 -0.23 14.21
N ASP A 498 4.45 -0.32 15.39
CA ASP A 498 4.43 0.69 16.45
C ASP A 498 5.80 1.39 16.49
N PHE A 499 5.83 2.68 16.15
CA PHE A 499 7.03 3.51 16.20
C PHE A 499 7.11 4.28 17.51
N THR A 500 8.27 4.25 18.17
CA THR A 500 8.69 5.18 19.24
C THR A 500 10.04 5.79 18.87
N GLU A 501 10.50 6.83 19.56
CA GLU A 501 11.72 7.58 19.21
C GLU A 501 12.96 6.68 18.90
N ASP A 502 13.11 5.56 19.59
CA ASP A 502 14.30 4.69 19.55
C ASP A 502 14.08 3.33 18.88
N ARG A 503 12.82 2.92 18.62
CA ARG A 503 12.51 1.58 18.11
C ARG A 503 11.26 1.51 17.24
N VAL A 504 11.16 0.42 16.49
CA VAL A 504 9.98 -0.01 15.73
C VAL A 504 9.63 -1.43 16.17
N GLU A 505 8.45 -1.61 16.75
CA GLU A 505 7.90 -2.91 17.13
C GLU A 505 6.91 -3.38 16.06
N GLY A 506 7.05 -4.62 15.60
CA GLY A 506 6.21 -5.18 14.54
C GLY A 506 5.46 -6.44 14.96
N ARG A 507 4.29 -6.65 14.35
CA ARG A 507 3.43 -7.81 14.59
C ARG A 507 2.81 -8.26 13.29
N PHE A 508 2.95 -9.55 12.98
CA PHE A 508 2.28 -10.17 11.85
C PHE A 508 1.06 -10.96 12.33
N SER A 509 -0.07 -10.75 11.66
CA SER A 509 -1.25 -11.62 11.73
C SER A 509 -1.40 -12.31 10.39
N SER A 510 -1.72 -13.61 10.39
CA SER A 510 -1.83 -14.38 9.14
C SER A 510 -2.96 -15.39 9.14
N TRP A 511 -3.54 -15.60 7.97
CA TRP A 511 -4.53 -16.64 7.70
C TRP A 511 -4.36 -17.16 6.26
N LYS A 512 -4.78 -18.40 6.01
CA LYS A 512 -4.76 -19.02 4.68
C LYS A 512 -6.10 -19.72 4.41
N MET A 513 -6.47 -19.84 3.14
CA MET A 513 -7.81 -20.33 2.72
C MET A 513 -8.13 -21.76 3.13
N ASP A 514 -7.13 -22.58 3.46
CA ASP A 514 -7.26 -23.93 4.00
C ASP A 514 -7.44 -23.94 5.54
N GLU A 515 -7.32 -22.79 6.20
CA GLU A 515 -7.58 -22.63 7.63
C GLU A 515 -9.06 -22.22 7.87
N PRO A 516 -9.67 -22.61 9.01
CA PRO A 516 -11.05 -22.26 9.31
C PRO A 516 -11.32 -20.75 9.25
N GLU A 517 -12.40 -20.33 8.58
CA GLU A 517 -12.77 -18.91 8.49
C GLU A 517 -13.10 -18.27 9.84
N SER A 518 -13.53 -19.07 10.83
CA SER A 518 -13.80 -18.58 12.18
C SER A 518 -12.55 -18.02 12.88
N LEU A 519 -11.34 -18.34 12.41
CA LEU A 519 -10.10 -17.71 12.90
C LEU A 519 -10.00 -16.24 12.52
N LEU A 520 -10.68 -15.79 11.45
CA LEU A 520 -10.65 -14.41 11.01
C LEU A 520 -11.41 -13.47 11.96
N ASP A 521 -12.37 -14.00 12.73
CA ASP A 521 -13.19 -13.23 13.67
C ASP A 521 -12.38 -12.79 14.92
N ASP A 522 -11.29 -13.49 15.25
CA ASP A 522 -10.37 -13.12 16.33
C ASP A 522 -8.89 -13.42 15.98
N LEU A 523 -8.44 -12.90 14.83
CA LEU A 523 -7.12 -13.22 14.32
C LEU A 523 -6.00 -12.63 15.19
N LYS A 524 -5.27 -13.51 15.89
CA LYS A 524 -4.14 -13.13 16.74
C LYS A 524 -2.85 -12.99 15.95
N PRO A 525 -1.92 -12.11 16.39
CA PRO A 525 -0.59 -12.07 15.83
C PRO A 525 0.14 -13.38 16.11
N PHE A 526 0.80 -13.94 15.09
CA PHE A 526 1.57 -15.18 15.20
C PHE A 526 3.09 -14.92 15.36
N HIS A 527 3.58 -13.76 14.90
CA HIS A 527 4.98 -13.36 15.01
C HIS A 527 5.11 -11.93 15.50
N ARG A 528 6.17 -11.65 16.25
CA ARG A 528 6.52 -10.32 16.76
C ARG A 528 8.00 -10.08 16.57
N PHE A 529 8.36 -8.88 16.16
CA PHE A 529 9.74 -8.48 15.92
C PHE A 529 9.99 -7.06 16.40
N GLU A 530 11.25 -6.70 16.54
CA GLU A 530 11.66 -5.36 16.98
C GLU A 530 12.94 -4.94 16.26
N PHE A 531 12.99 -3.69 15.82
CA PHE A 531 14.19 -3.02 15.36
C PHE A 531 14.50 -1.86 16.30
N ARG A 532 15.76 -1.75 16.73
CA ARG A 532 16.24 -0.65 17.59
C ARG A 532 17.31 0.15 16.85
N ARG A 533 17.38 1.45 17.14
CA ARG A 533 18.48 2.30 16.65
C ARG A 533 19.83 1.68 17.12
N PRO A 534 20.86 1.65 16.25
CA PRO A 534 22.21 1.26 16.69
C PRO A 534 22.66 2.15 17.86
N GLY A 535 23.22 1.51 18.91
CA GLY A 535 23.73 2.19 20.10
C GLY A 535 25.01 2.98 19.86
#